data_AF-A0A3B9LWG1-F1
#
_entry.id   AF-A0A3B9LWG1-F1
#
_cell.length_a   1.000
_cell.length_b   1.000
_cell.length_c   1.000
_cell.angle_alpha   90.00
_cell.angle_beta   90.00
_cell.angle_gamma   90.00
#
_symmetry.space_group_name_H-M   'P 1'
#
loop_
_entity.id
_entity.type
_entity.pdbx_description
1 polymer ?
#
loop_
_entity_poly.entity_id
_entity_poly.type
_entity_poly.pdbx_seq_one_letter_code
_entity_poly.pdbx_strand_id
1 'polypeptide(L)'
;MDNLTHSLVGLAAAKAGLEKLSPGTTTLCVLAASAADADIVALIFGGRWTFLHHHRGITHSIVGTLALALALPLIFYLVDLLIARVRVRPRSIKLKGLLLASLLVSATHPLLDWANSYGVRLLLPWNARWFYGDLVFIVDPFLWLILGGAVFLLTSKNKKQLALWLVIALITTYLVVFGPATRAGLANAGLLRLLWITGLVAFVILFKKQSGARWGAKIPVGAFTVVVIYLAGLLIVHSLALRRAEFEAARIANENSEHVIQVAAMPTLANPLHWVCVLETERAAYRFELGLLGRSRSPSNLVRYEKPDPSRSPAVAEAARDSRSTIFLGFARFPVVRVLGEDCATQTLVQFADLRYTEPGSDRGTFALNVPVECPLQRAMNTDEQH
;
A
#
# COMPACT_ATOMS: atom_id res chain seq x y z
N MET A 1 -1.37 -3.15 0.37
CA MET A 1 -0.59 -4.03 -0.54
C MET A 1 -1.22 -3.98 -1.90
N ASP A 2 -0.48 -4.38 -2.93
CA ASP A 2 -1.03 -4.46 -4.28
C ASP A 2 -2.08 -5.58 -4.41
N ASN A 3 -3.02 -5.41 -5.35
CA ASN A 3 -4.14 -6.33 -5.57
C ASN A 3 -3.71 -7.74 -6.00
N LEU A 4 -2.53 -7.90 -6.60
CA LEU A 4 -2.02 -9.22 -6.95
C LEU A 4 -1.65 -9.99 -5.68
N THR A 5 -0.96 -9.35 -4.74
CA THR A 5 -0.64 -9.95 -3.43
C THR A 5 -1.89 -10.39 -2.69
N HIS A 6 -2.91 -9.53 -2.60
CA HIS A 6 -4.19 -9.86 -1.96
C HIS A 6 -4.87 -11.07 -2.60
N SER A 7 -4.95 -11.08 -3.94
CA SER A 7 -5.53 -12.21 -4.69
C SER A 7 -4.76 -13.52 -4.47
N LEU A 8 -3.43 -13.44 -4.40
CA LEU A 8 -2.56 -14.59 -4.12
C LEU A 8 -2.75 -15.13 -2.70
N VAL A 9 -2.89 -14.24 -1.70
CA VAL A 9 -3.20 -14.64 -0.31
C VAL A 9 -4.55 -15.35 -0.25
N GLY A 10 -5.60 -14.79 -0.85
CA GLY A 10 -6.92 -15.40 -0.90
C GLY A 10 -6.91 -16.79 -1.56
N LEU A 11 -6.22 -16.91 -2.70
CA LEU A 11 -6.11 -18.17 -3.41
C LEU A 11 -5.25 -19.20 -2.66
N ALA A 12 -4.14 -18.78 -2.04
CA ALA A 12 -3.32 -19.62 -1.19
C ALA A 12 -4.09 -20.12 0.03
N ALA A 13 -4.89 -19.27 0.68
CA ALA A 13 -5.74 -19.64 1.81
C ALA A 13 -6.81 -20.66 1.41
N ALA A 14 -7.43 -20.47 0.24
CA ALA A 14 -8.33 -21.48 -0.33
C ALA A 14 -7.62 -22.84 -0.51
N LYS A 15 -6.44 -22.84 -1.12
CA LYS A 15 -5.65 -24.07 -1.38
C LYS A 15 -5.00 -24.68 -0.15
N ALA A 16 -4.86 -23.93 0.94
CA ALA A 16 -4.41 -24.45 2.24
C ALA A 16 -5.48 -25.31 2.93
N GLY A 17 -6.73 -25.27 2.48
CA GLY A 17 -7.79 -26.17 2.95
C GLY A 17 -9.15 -25.51 3.10
N LEU A 18 -9.23 -24.17 3.08
CA LEU A 18 -10.51 -23.47 3.21
C LEU A 18 -11.49 -23.86 2.09
N GLU A 19 -10.99 -24.22 0.90
CA GLU A 19 -11.86 -24.62 -0.20
C GLU A 19 -12.74 -25.84 0.07
N LYS A 20 -12.38 -26.64 1.09
CA LYS A 20 -13.15 -27.83 1.52
C LYS A 20 -14.37 -27.47 2.36
N LEU A 21 -14.47 -26.24 2.86
CA LEU A 21 -15.54 -25.83 3.79
C LEU A 21 -16.91 -25.70 3.11
N SER A 22 -16.94 -25.26 1.85
CA SER A 22 -18.16 -25.13 1.04
C SER A 22 -17.81 -25.08 -0.45
N PRO A 23 -18.69 -25.55 -1.35
CA PRO A 23 -18.64 -25.18 -2.76
C PRO A 23 -18.57 -23.65 -2.93
N GLY A 24 -17.77 -23.18 -3.89
CA GLY A 24 -17.57 -21.75 -4.18
C GLY A 24 -16.54 -21.04 -3.30
N THR A 25 -16.00 -21.69 -2.26
CA THR A 25 -15.09 -21.03 -1.31
C THR A 25 -13.81 -20.51 -1.97
N THR A 26 -13.25 -21.17 -2.98
CA THR A 26 -12.06 -20.67 -3.68
C THR A 26 -12.28 -19.29 -4.29
N THR A 27 -13.40 -19.10 -4.98
CA THR A 27 -13.78 -17.80 -5.57
C THR A 27 -14.07 -16.78 -4.48
N LEU A 28 -14.80 -17.19 -3.42
CA LEU A 28 -15.06 -16.33 -2.28
C LEU A 28 -13.75 -15.82 -1.65
N CYS A 29 -12.76 -16.67 -1.41
CA CYS A 29 -11.50 -16.24 -0.80
C CYS A 29 -10.76 -15.21 -1.65
N VAL A 30 -10.72 -15.37 -2.98
CA VAL A 30 -10.08 -14.38 -3.87
C VAL A 30 -10.82 -13.04 -3.82
N LEU A 31 -12.15 -13.06 -3.83
CA LEU A 31 -12.95 -11.83 -3.73
C LEU A 31 -12.84 -11.18 -2.34
N ALA A 32 -12.95 -11.99 -1.28
CA ALA A 32 -12.88 -11.55 0.11
C ALA A 32 -11.53 -10.92 0.45
N ALA A 33 -10.45 -11.44 -0.12
CA ALA A 33 -9.10 -10.91 0.08
C ALA A 33 -8.91 -9.53 -0.56
N SER A 34 -9.73 -9.13 -1.52
CA SER A 34 -9.64 -7.84 -2.23
C SER A 34 -10.85 -6.94 -2.01
N ALA A 35 -11.81 -7.36 -1.16
CA ALA A 35 -13.11 -6.72 -1.03
C ALA A 35 -13.02 -5.28 -0.48
N ALA A 36 -12.03 -5.00 0.36
CA ALA A 36 -11.87 -3.67 0.96
C ALA A 36 -11.51 -2.61 -0.10
N ASP A 37 -10.83 -3.00 -1.17
CA ASP A 37 -10.45 -2.17 -2.32
C ASP A 37 -11.56 -2.02 -3.37
N ALA A 38 -12.77 -2.53 -3.10
CA ALA A 38 -13.95 -2.18 -3.90
C ALA A 38 -14.27 -0.68 -3.85
N ASP A 39 -13.65 0.07 -2.92
CA ASP A 39 -13.66 1.53 -2.88
C ASP A 39 -13.04 2.20 -4.12
N ILE A 40 -12.39 1.44 -5.02
CA ILE A 40 -11.99 1.91 -6.36
C ILE A 40 -13.17 2.46 -7.18
N VAL A 41 -14.40 2.05 -6.87
CA VAL A 41 -15.62 2.64 -7.44
C VAL A 41 -15.68 4.16 -7.21
N ALA A 42 -15.16 4.67 -6.09
CA ALA A 42 -15.07 6.10 -5.81
C ALA A 42 -14.18 6.85 -6.82
N LEU A 43 -13.18 6.19 -7.40
CA LEU A 43 -12.37 6.76 -8.47
C LEU A 43 -13.19 6.96 -9.75
N ILE A 44 -14.05 5.99 -10.09
CA ILE A 44 -14.86 5.99 -11.30
C ILE A 44 -15.90 7.12 -11.28
N PHE A 45 -16.56 7.33 -10.13
CA PHE A 45 -17.67 8.28 -10.03
C PHE A 45 -17.28 9.66 -9.46
N GLY A 46 -16.17 9.77 -8.71
CA GLY A 46 -15.77 11.01 -8.03
C GLY A 46 -14.34 11.47 -8.29
N GLY A 47 -13.58 10.76 -9.13
CA GLY A 47 -12.20 11.10 -9.46
C GLY A 47 -11.21 10.88 -8.30
N ARG A 48 -9.96 11.34 -8.50
CA ARG A 48 -8.81 10.99 -7.65
C ARG A 48 -8.92 11.46 -6.19
N TRP A 49 -9.53 12.61 -5.95
CA TRP A 49 -9.66 13.17 -4.60
C TRP A 49 -10.74 12.45 -3.81
N THR A 50 -11.87 12.12 -4.44
CA THR A 50 -12.91 11.30 -3.83
C THR A 50 -12.38 9.90 -3.52
N PHE A 51 -11.59 9.32 -4.43
CA PHE A 51 -10.90 8.07 -4.16
C PHE A 51 -9.95 8.21 -2.95
N LEU A 52 -9.07 9.21 -2.91
CA LEU A 52 -8.14 9.40 -1.78
C LEU A 52 -8.86 9.57 -0.44
N HIS A 53 -10.03 10.22 -0.43
CA HIS A 53 -10.84 10.42 0.78
C HIS A 53 -11.42 9.10 1.32
N HIS A 54 -11.94 8.24 0.43
CA HIS A 54 -12.61 7.00 0.80
C HIS A 54 -11.67 5.80 0.89
N HIS A 55 -10.59 5.81 0.11
CA HIS A 55 -9.62 4.73 0.05
C HIS A 55 -8.98 4.53 1.43
N ARG A 56 -8.89 3.27 1.84
CA ARG A 56 -8.44 2.89 3.20
C ARG A 56 -9.27 3.53 4.32
N GLY A 57 -10.52 3.83 4.00
CA GLY A 57 -11.52 4.36 4.91
C GLY A 57 -12.31 3.26 5.59
N ILE A 58 -13.63 3.40 5.61
CA ILE A 58 -14.50 2.51 6.38
C ILE A 58 -14.35 1.04 5.94
N THR A 59 -14.10 0.75 4.67
CA THR A 59 -13.90 -0.61 4.13
C THR A 59 -12.74 -1.36 4.77
N HIS A 60 -11.73 -0.64 5.25
CA HIS A 60 -10.52 -1.16 5.90
C HIS A 60 -10.59 -1.11 7.43
N SER A 61 -11.66 -0.54 8.00
CA SER A 61 -11.88 -0.54 9.44
C SER A 61 -12.27 -1.92 9.95
N ILE A 62 -12.20 -2.15 11.26
CA ILE A 62 -12.67 -3.40 11.86
C ILE A 62 -14.14 -3.65 11.51
N VAL A 63 -14.98 -2.61 11.60
CA VAL A 63 -16.43 -2.71 11.31
C VAL A 63 -16.68 -2.99 9.83
N GLY A 64 -16.03 -2.26 8.93
CA GLY A 64 -16.21 -2.46 7.50
C GLY A 64 -15.69 -3.82 7.04
N THR A 65 -14.56 -4.26 7.58
CA THR A 65 -14.03 -5.60 7.31
C THR A 65 -15.00 -6.69 7.75
N LEU A 66 -15.57 -6.57 8.96
CA LEU A 66 -16.60 -7.50 9.45
C LEU A 66 -17.87 -7.45 8.59
N ALA A 67 -18.33 -6.26 8.20
CA ALA A 67 -19.49 -6.11 7.33
C ALA A 67 -19.28 -6.79 5.97
N LEU A 68 -18.12 -6.58 5.33
CA LEU A 68 -17.76 -7.23 4.07
C LEU A 68 -17.62 -8.75 4.23
N ALA A 69 -17.02 -9.20 5.33
CA ALA A 69 -16.85 -10.62 5.64
C ALA A 69 -18.19 -11.36 5.85
N LEU A 70 -19.24 -10.65 6.27
CA LEU A 70 -20.59 -11.21 6.41
C LEU A 70 -21.40 -11.08 5.11
N ALA A 71 -21.28 -9.95 4.41
CA ALA A 71 -22.03 -9.67 3.20
C ALA A 71 -21.66 -10.61 2.05
N LEU A 72 -20.38 -10.88 1.82
CA LEU A 72 -19.94 -11.72 0.70
C LEU A 72 -20.46 -13.16 0.77
N PRO A 73 -20.32 -13.90 1.89
CA PRO A 73 -20.95 -15.22 2.06
C PRO A 73 -22.48 -15.20 1.87
N LEU A 74 -23.14 -14.15 2.35
CA LEU A 74 -24.59 -13.99 2.21
C LEU A 74 -24.98 -13.84 0.73
N ILE A 75 -24.25 -13.02 -0.04
CA ILE A 75 -24.46 -12.87 -1.49
C ILE A 75 -24.32 -14.23 -2.18
N PHE A 76 -23.24 -14.97 -1.89
CA PHE A 76 -23.01 -16.31 -2.46
C PHE A 76 -24.18 -17.26 -2.16
N TYR A 77 -24.63 -17.27 -0.90
CA TYR A 77 -25.75 -18.10 -0.46
C TYR A 77 -27.09 -17.71 -1.11
N LEU A 78 -27.38 -16.42 -1.24
CA LEU A 78 -28.59 -15.92 -1.91
C LEU A 78 -28.59 -16.24 -3.41
N VAL A 79 -27.43 -16.13 -4.06
CA VAL A 79 -27.26 -16.53 -5.46
C VAL A 79 -27.47 -18.05 -5.62
N ASP A 80 -26.91 -18.89 -4.76
CA ASP A 80 -27.16 -20.34 -4.80
C ASP A 80 -28.63 -20.67 -4.51
N LEU A 81 -29.28 -19.94 -3.59
CA LEU A 81 -30.71 -20.09 -3.32
C LEU A 81 -31.56 -19.77 -4.56
N LEU A 82 -31.27 -18.67 -5.27
CA LEU A 82 -31.98 -18.29 -6.48
C LEU A 82 -31.77 -19.32 -7.60
N ILE A 83 -30.52 -19.72 -7.83
CA ILE A 83 -30.18 -20.72 -8.86
C ILE A 83 -30.81 -22.08 -8.52
N ALA A 84 -30.81 -22.48 -7.24
CA ALA A 84 -31.42 -23.72 -6.78
C ALA A 84 -32.93 -23.75 -7.03
N ARG A 85 -33.62 -22.61 -6.83
CA ARG A 85 -35.04 -22.46 -7.17
C ARG A 85 -35.28 -22.54 -8.68
N VAL A 86 -34.55 -21.77 -9.48
CA VAL A 86 -34.73 -21.73 -10.94
C VAL A 86 -34.40 -23.07 -11.59
N ARG A 87 -33.37 -23.77 -11.12
CA ARG A 87 -32.93 -25.06 -11.67
C ARG A 87 -33.53 -26.28 -10.96
N VAL A 88 -34.45 -26.07 -10.02
CA VAL A 88 -35.13 -27.12 -9.24
C VAL A 88 -34.12 -28.16 -8.70
N ARG A 89 -33.09 -27.67 -8.00
CA ARG A 89 -32.04 -28.50 -7.39
C ARG A 89 -31.86 -28.16 -5.90
N PRO A 90 -31.30 -29.07 -5.09
CA PRO A 90 -30.90 -28.71 -3.74
C PRO A 90 -29.77 -27.65 -3.77
N ARG A 91 -29.71 -26.86 -2.70
CA ARG A 91 -28.61 -25.93 -2.46
C ARG A 91 -27.32 -26.68 -2.21
N SER A 92 -26.22 -26.14 -2.70
CA SER A 92 -24.89 -26.74 -2.54
C SER A 92 -24.04 -25.99 -1.52
N ILE A 93 -24.31 -24.69 -1.31
CA ILE A 93 -23.51 -23.83 -0.46
C ILE A 93 -23.78 -24.10 1.02
N LYS A 94 -22.68 -24.24 1.78
CA LYS A 94 -22.68 -24.34 3.24
C LYS A 94 -22.29 -22.98 3.83
N LEU A 95 -23.30 -22.19 4.20
CA LEU A 95 -23.11 -20.80 4.67
C LEU A 95 -22.10 -20.68 5.82
N LYS A 96 -22.16 -21.57 6.82
CA LYS A 96 -21.20 -21.59 7.95
C LYS A 96 -19.74 -21.71 7.47
N GLY A 97 -19.50 -22.54 6.45
CA GLY A 97 -18.18 -22.72 5.87
C GLY A 97 -17.69 -21.48 5.12
N LEU A 98 -18.57 -20.83 4.36
CA LEU A 98 -18.25 -19.57 3.67
C LEU A 98 -18.01 -18.42 4.66
N LEU A 99 -18.81 -18.32 5.73
CA LEU A 99 -18.63 -17.31 6.77
C LEU A 99 -17.26 -17.44 7.45
N LEU A 100 -16.86 -18.67 7.82
CA LEU A 100 -15.55 -18.92 8.40
C LEU A 100 -14.42 -18.56 7.42
N ALA A 101 -14.52 -19.00 6.16
CA ALA A 101 -13.51 -18.69 5.15
C ALA A 101 -13.39 -17.18 4.89
N SER A 102 -14.52 -16.48 4.75
CA SER A 102 -14.53 -15.04 4.49
C SER A 102 -14.02 -14.25 5.68
N LEU A 103 -14.38 -14.62 6.92
CA LEU A 103 -13.87 -13.92 8.10
C LEU A 103 -12.35 -13.99 8.19
N LEU A 104 -11.77 -15.18 7.99
CA LEU A 104 -10.32 -15.38 8.03
C LEU A 104 -9.61 -14.61 6.91
N VAL A 105 -10.15 -14.65 5.68
CA VAL A 105 -9.49 -14.06 4.51
C VAL A 105 -9.72 -12.56 4.40
N SER A 106 -10.91 -12.04 4.73
CA SER A 106 -11.15 -10.59 4.74
C SER A 106 -10.28 -9.88 5.77
N ALA A 107 -9.94 -10.53 6.89
CA ALA A 107 -9.04 -9.96 7.89
C ALA A 107 -7.60 -9.79 7.39
N THR A 108 -7.16 -10.56 6.38
CA THR A 108 -5.77 -10.44 5.87
C THR A 108 -5.55 -9.12 5.13
N HIS A 109 -6.60 -8.54 4.54
CA HIS A 109 -6.47 -7.32 3.75
C HIS A 109 -6.04 -6.11 4.59
N PRO A 110 -6.81 -5.63 5.59
CA PRO A 110 -6.39 -4.50 6.41
C PRO A 110 -5.12 -4.79 7.22
N LEU A 111 -4.82 -6.06 7.53
CA LEU A 111 -3.59 -6.45 8.22
C LEU A 111 -2.36 -6.19 7.33
N LEU A 112 -2.39 -6.63 6.07
CA LEU A 112 -1.31 -6.40 5.12
C LEU A 112 -1.22 -4.92 4.71
N ASP A 113 -2.36 -4.23 4.71
CA ASP A 113 -2.42 -2.81 4.42
C ASP A 113 -1.95 -1.94 5.57
N TRP A 114 -2.14 -2.38 6.81
CA TRP A 114 -1.53 -1.79 7.99
C TRP A 114 -0.01 -1.95 7.99
N ALA A 115 0.53 -3.08 7.52
CA ALA A 115 1.97 -3.35 7.53
C ALA A 115 2.81 -2.43 6.63
N ASN A 116 2.22 -1.55 5.82
CA ASN A 116 2.95 -0.64 4.94
C ASN A 116 2.92 0.82 5.44
N SER A 117 3.59 1.71 4.69
CA SER A 117 3.71 3.14 5.01
C SER A 117 2.52 4.01 4.57
N TYR A 118 1.55 3.46 3.86
CA TYR A 118 0.29 4.14 3.56
C TYR A 118 -0.67 4.09 4.74
N GLY A 119 -0.63 3.01 5.53
CA GLY A 119 -1.42 2.83 6.73
C GLY A 119 -2.92 2.60 6.47
N VAL A 120 -3.70 2.47 7.54
CA VAL A 120 -5.16 2.22 7.52
C VAL A 120 -5.85 2.90 8.70
N ARG A 121 -7.17 3.12 8.60
CA ARG A 121 -8.00 3.71 9.66
C ARG A 121 -8.85 2.63 10.37
N LEU A 122 -8.20 1.82 11.20
CA LEU A 122 -8.81 0.63 11.84
C LEU A 122 -10.04 0.94 12.70
N LEU A 123 -10.06 2.10 13.34
CA LEU A 123 -11.04 2.48 14.36
C LEU A 123 -12.20 3.33 13.84
N LEU A 124 -12.35 3.49 12.52
CA LEU A 124 -13.54 4.14 11.97
C LEU A 124 -14.80 3.33 12.31
N PRO A 125 -15.95 4.00 12.54
CA PRO A 125 -16.16 5.46 12.45
C PRO A 125 -15.84 6.23 13.75
N TRP A 126 -15.43 5.55 14.82
CA TRP A 126 -15.24 6.18 16.13
C TRP A 126 -13.98 7.04 16.24
N ASN A 127 -12.90 6.65 15.55
CA ASN A 127 -11.65 7.39 15.54
C ASN A 127 -11.01 7.36 14.14
N ALA A 128 -10.74 8.55 13.60
CA ALA A 128 -10.17 8.74 12.27
C ALA A 128 -8.63 8.57 12.21
N ARG A 129 -7.98 8.22 13.33
CA ARG A 129 -6.54 8.01 13.42
C ARG A 129 -6.04 6.98 12.40
N TRP A 130 -4.97 7.34 11.71
CA TRP A 130 -4.22 6.43 10.86
C TRP A 130 -3.23 5.57 11.66
N PHE A 131 -3.11 4.31 11.27
CA PHE A 131 -2.16 3.35 11.80
C PHE A 131 -1.20 2.93 10.70
N TYR A 132 0.11 3.03 10.96
CA TYR A 132 1.17 2.71 10.00
C TYR A 132 2.08 1.64 10.60
N GLY A 133 2.43 0.62 9.81
CA GLY A 133 3.38 -0.41 10.20
C GLY A 133 4.81 -0.12 9.72
N ASP A 134 4.95 0.62 8.61
CA ASP A 134 6.24 0.94 7.97
C ASP A 134 7.16 -0.28 7.77
N LEU A 135 6.59 -1.46 7.56
CA LEU A 135 7.33 -2.72 7.61
C LEU A 135 7.69 -3.23 6.21
N VAL A 136 6.71 -3.23 5.30
CA VAL A 136 6.82 -3.86 3.99
C VAL A 136 6.33 -2.92 2.89
N PHE A 137 7.04 -2.91 1.76
CA PHE A 137 6.71 -2.06 0.62
C PHE A 137 5.43 -2.54 -0.07
N ILE A 138 4.63 -1.61 -0.63
CA ILE A 138 3.30 -1.92 -1.16
C ILE A 138 3.28 -2.95 -2.30
N VAL A 139 4.39 -3.04 -3.06
CA VAL A 139 4.62 -4.03 -4.12
C VAL A 139 5.82 -4.88 -3.71
N ASP A 140 5.60 -6.15 -3.38
CA ASP A 140 6.66 -7.02 -2.89
C ASP A 140 6.87 -8.24 -3.81
N PRO A 141 7.93 -8.24 -4.64
CA PRO A 141 8.26 -9.37 -5.50
C PRO A 141 8.50 -10.68 -4.73
N PHE A 142 9.00 -10.64 -3.49
CA PHE A 142 9.22 -11.87 -2.73
C PHE A 142 7.90 -12.51 -2.33
N LEU A 143 6.90 -11.72 -1.92
CA LEU A 143 5.55 -12.23 -1.66
C LEU A 143 4.89 -12.80 -2.92
N TRP A 144 5.05 -12.14 -4.07
CA TRP A 144 4.57 -12.65 -5.35
C TRP A 144 5.21 -14.01 -5.69
N LEU A 145 6.52 -14.14 -5.50
CA LEU A 145 7.25 -15.37 -5.79
C LEU A 145 6.82 -16.51 -4.86
N ILE A 146 6.74 -16.25 -3.55
CA ILE A 146 6.38 -17.26 -2.52
C ILE A 146 4.94 -17.74 -2.72
N LEU A 147 3.98 -16.81 -2.73
CA LEU A 147 2.55 -17.16 -2.81
C LEU A 147 2.14 -17.58 -4.22
N GLY A 148 2.62 -16.85 -5.24
CA GLY A 148 2.35 -17.14 -6.64
C GLY A 148 2.90 -18.49 -7.05
N GLY A 149 4.15 -18.80 -6.69
CA GLY A 149 4.75 -20.11 -6.96
C GLY A 149 4.03 -21.25 -6.24
N ALA A 150 3.65 -21.07 -4.97
CA ALA A 150 2.89 -22.07 -4.21
C ALA A 150 1.55 -22.40 -4.89
N VAL A 151 0.80 -21.38 -5.28
CA VAL A 151 -0.50 -21.56 -5.92
C VAL A 151 -0.38 -22.06 -7.36
N PHE A 152 0.64 -21.61 -8.11
CA PHE A 152 0.96 -22.10 -9.45
C PHE A 152 1.08 -23.63 -9.48
N LEU A 153 1.78 -24.22 -8.51
CA LEU A 153 1.96 -25.67 -8.40
C LEU A 153 0.65 -26.44 -8.19
N LEU A 154 -0.39 -25.81 -7.65
CA LEU A 154 -1.67 -26.45 -7.30
C LEU A 154 -2.77 -26.21 -8.34
N THR A 155 -2.66 -25.12 -9.09
CA THR A 155 -3.71 -24.63 -9.99
C THR A 155 -3.40 -24.84 -11.46
N SER A 156 -2.14 -25.11 -11.84
CA SER A 156 -1.73 -25.35 -13.24
C SER A 156 -2.03 -26.76 -13.72
N LYS A 157 -3.31 -27.15 -13.78
CA LYS A 157 -3.72 -28.52 -14.14
C LYS A 157 -3.95 -28.72 -15.63
N ASN A 158 -4.25 -27.66 -16.37
CA ASN A 158 -4.53 -27.72 -17.80
C ASN A 158 -3.80 -26.61 -18.58
N LYS A 159 -3.80 -26.71 -19.92
CA LYS A 159 -3.10 -25.77 -20.81
C LYS A 159 -3.56 -24.31 -20.65
N LYS A 160 -4.85 -24.08 -20.39
CA LYS A 160 -5.39 -22.72 -20.18
C LYS A 160 -4.88 -22.08 -18.89
N GLN A 161 -4.88 -22.84 -17.79
CA GLN A 161 -4.34 -22.40 -16.50
C GLN A 161 -2.83 -22.17 -16.58
N LEU A 162 -2.10 -23.06 -17.28
CA LEU A 162 -0.68 -22.88 -17.51
C LEU A 162 -0.39 -21.62 -18.33
N ALA A 163 -1.17 -21.35 -19.39
CA ALA A 163 -1.04 -20.14 -20.17
C ALA A 163 -1.33 -18.87 -19.34
N LEU A 164 -2.35 -18.90 -18.48
CA LEU A 164 -2.64 -17.81 -17.54
C LEU A 164 -1.45 -17.53 -16.60
N TRP A 165 -0.89 -18.57 -15.99
CA TRP A 165 0.28 -18.43 -15.12
C TRP A 165 1.52 -17.96 -15.87
N LEU A 166 1.70 -18.39 -17.12
CA LEU A 166 2.77 -17.88 -17.97
C LEU A 166 2.61 -16.38 -18.21
N VAL A 167 1.41 -15.89 -18.52
CA VAL A 167 1.14 -14.45 -18.70
C VAL A 167 1.43 -13.68 -17.40
N ILE A 168 0.95 -14.17 -16.26
CA ILE A 168 1.23 -13.55 -14.95
C ILE A 168 2.74 -13.50 -14.68
N ALA A 169 3.45 -14.61 -14.92
CA ALA A 169 4.89 -14.68 -14.75
C ALA A 169 5.65 -13.74 -15.68
N LEU A 170 5.21 -13.58 -16.94
CA LEU A 170 5.80 -12.65 -17.90
C LEU A 170 5.60 -11.19 -17.48
N ILE A 171 4.39 -10.82 -17.08
CA ILE A 171 4.08 -9.45 -16.61
C ILE A 171 4.89 -9.11 -15.36
N THR A 172 4.87 -9.98 -14.35
CA THR A 172 5.61 -9.75 -13.10
C THR A 172 7.12 -9.75 -13.34
N THR A 173 7.64 -10.63 -14.21
CA THR A 173 9.05 -10.59 -14.62
C THR A 173 9.40 -9.30 -15.34
N TYR A 174 8.53 -8.80 -16.23
CA TYR A 174 8.75 -7.52 -16.89
C TYR A 174 8.85 -6.37 -15.87
N LEU A 175 7.96 -6.34 -14.86
CA LEU A 175 8.00 -5.35 -13.80
C LEU A 175 9.27 -5.47 -12.93
N VAL A 176 9.73 -6.68 -12.62
CA VAL A 176 10.90 -6.91 -11.77
C VAL A 176 12.22 -6.66 -12.51
N VAL A 177 12.30 -6.95 -13.81
CA VAL A 177 13.52 -6.80 -14.60
C VAL A 177 13.63 -5.41 -15.22
N PHE A 178 12.52 -4.90 -15.76
CA PHE A 178 12.45 -3.67 -16.55
C PHE A 178 11.54 -2.60 -15.94
N GLY A 179 11.02 -2.78 -14.73
CA GLY A 179 10.14 -1.79 -14.10
C GLY A 179 10.80 -0.43 -13.91
N PRO A 180 10.03 0.68 -13.92
CA PRO A 180 10.56 2.03 -13.76
C PRO A 180 11.41 2.20 -12.51
N ALA A 181 11.01 1.58 -11.39
CA ALA A 181 11.80 1.60 -10.16
C ALA A 181 13.18 0.96 -10.34
N THR A 182 13.28 -0.16 -11.06
CA THR A 182 14.56 -0.82 -11.33
C THR A 182 15.44 -0.03 -12.30
N ARG A 183 14.81 0.71 -13.22
CA ARG A 183 15.50 1.64 -14.13
C ARG A 183 15.97 2.91 -13.43
N ALA A 184 15.25 3.37 -12.41
CA ALA A 184 15.59 4.53 -11.60
C ALA A 184 16.71 4.28 -10.58
N GLY A 185 17.46 3.18 -10.70
CA GLY A 185 18.67 2.94 -9.92
C GLY A 185 18.47 2.26 -8.57
N LEU A 186 17.58 1.26 -8.47
CA LEU A 186 17.54 0.37 -7.30
C LEU A 186 18.94 -0.21 -7.02
N ALA A 187 19.49 0.09 -5.85
CA ALA A 187 20.86 -0.28 -5.48
C ALA A 187 21.13 -1.79 -5.59
N ASN A 188 20.12 -2.63 -5.38
CA ASN A 188 20.21 -4.10 -5.38
C ASN A 188 19.49 -4.75 -6.58
N ALA A 189 19.25 -4.02 -7.67
CA ALA A 189 18.50 -4.52 -8.83
C ALA A 189 19.06 -5.83 -9.40
N GLY A 190 20.39 -5.99 -9.47
CA GLY A 190 21.04 -7.20 -9.96
C GLY A 190 20.72 -8.43 -9.11
N LEU A 191 20.81 -8.29 -7.78
CA LEU A 191 20.48 -9.36 -6.84
C LEU A 191 18.99 -9.73 -6.89
N LEU A 192 18.11 -8.72 -6.96
CA LEU A 192 16.67 -8.94 -7.11
C LEU A 192 16.36 -9.76 -8.37
N ARG A 193 16.93 -9.38 -9.53
CA ARG A 193 16.74 -10.09 -10.80
C ARG A 193 17.25 -11.53 -10.71
N LEU A 194 18.40 -11.74 -10.09
CA LEU A 194 18.98 -13.08 -9.89
C LEU A 194 18.07 -13.97 -9.02
N LEU A 195 17.63 -13.45 -7.86
CA LEU A 195 16.74 -14.18 -6.95
C LEU A 195 15.38 -14.47 -7.60
N TRP A 196 14.86 -13.52 -8.38
CA TRP A 196 13.60 -13.70 -9.12
C TRP A 196 13.70 -14.81 -10.16
N ILE A 197 14.72 -14.77 -11.04
CA ILE A 197 14.91 -15.77 -12.10
C ILE A 197 15.18 -17.15 -11.49
N THR A 198 16.04 -17.24 -10.47
CA THR A 198 16.33 -18.51 -9.80
C THR A 198 15.08 -19.08 -9.13
N GLY A 199 14.26 -18.24 -8.51
CA GLY A 199 12.96 -18.62 -7.95
C GLY A 199 12.00 -19.18 -9.01
N LEU A 200 11.84 -18.50 -10.14
CA LEU A 200 10.99 -18.98 -11.25
C LEU A 200 11.47 -20.33 -11.77
N VAL A 201 12.78 -20.49 -11.99
CA VAL A 201 13.37 -21.76 -12.42
C VAL A 201 13.11 -22.87 -11.39
N ALA A 202 13.25 -22.57 -10.10
CA ALA A 202 12.96 -23.53 -9.03
C ALA A 202 11.49 -23.99 -9.07
N PHE A 203 10.53 -23.08 -9.25
CA PHE A 203 9.12 -23.45 -9.38
C PHE A 203 8.81 -24.26 -10.64
N VAL A 204 9.47 -23.98 -11.77
CA VAL A 204 9.35 -24.80 -12.98
C VAL A 204 9.88 -26.22 -12.74
N ILE A 205 11.00 -26.36 -12.02
CA ILE A 205 11.56 -27.67 -11.65
C ILE A 205 10.58 -28.42 -10.73
N LEU A 206 10.04 -27.76 -9.70
CA LEU A 206 9.05 -28.35 -8.78
C LEU A 206 7.76 -28.76 -9.51
N PHE A 207 7.33 -27.97 -10.49
CA PHE A 207 6.19 -28.28 -11.34
C PHE A 207 6.44 -29.54 -12.17
N LYS A 208 7.59 -29.65 -12.84
CA LYS A 208 7.99 -30.84 -13.60
C LYS A 208 8.11 -32.09 -12.71
N LYS A 209 8.55 -31.92 -11.47
CA LYS A 209 8.60 -32.99 -10.45
C LYS A 209 7.23 -33.33 -9.84
N GLN A 210 6.14 -32.74 -10.33
CA GLN A 210 4.76 -32.95 -9.87
C GLN A 210 4.61 -32.74 -8.35
N SER A 211 5.39 -31.83 -7.76
CA SER A 211 5.36 -31.58 -6.32
C SER A 211 3.97 -31.16 -5.83
N GLY A 212 3.19 -30.46 -6.66
CA GLY A 212 1.79 -30.10 -6.38
C GLY A 212 0.90 -31.31 -6.09
N ALA A 213 1.03 -32.38 -6.87
CA ALA A 213 0.26 -33.61 -6.66
C ALA A 213 0.75 -34.38 -5.41
N ARG A 214 2.06 -34.37 -5.15
CA ARG A 214 2.66 -35.07 -4.01
C ARG A 214 2.36 -34.42 -2.66
N TRP A 215 2.41 -33.09 -2.58
CA TRP A 215 2.35 -32.36 -1.30
C TRP A 215 1.02 -31.63 -1.06
N GLY A 216 0.24 -31.34 -2.12
CA GLY A 216 -1.09 -30.76 -2.01
C GLY A 216 -1.13 -29.52 -1.10
N ALA A 217 -2.09 -29.49 -0.17
CA ALA A 217 -2.32 -28.36 0.74
C ALA A 217 -1.14 -28.02 1.66
N LYS A 218 -0.14 -28.90 1.81
CA LYS A 218 1.08 -28.60 2.59
C LYS A 218 1.92 -27.49 1.96
N ILE A 219 1.85 -27.32 0.63
CA ILE A 219 2.60 -26.28 -0.10
C ILE A 219 2.17 -24.87 0.34
N PRO A 220 0.89 -24.47 0.26
CA PRO A 220 0.46 -23.12 0.65
C PRO A 220 0.56 -22.90 2.16
N VAL A 221 0.39 -23.94 2.98
CA VAL A 221 0.68 -23.85 4.43
C VAL A 221 2.16 -23.50 4.65
N GLY A 222 3.08 -24.21 3.98
CA GLY A 222 4.50 -23.89 4.01
C GLY A 222 4.81 -22.50 3.48
N ALA A 223 4.13 -22.06 2.42
CA ALA A 223 4.26 -20.70 1.88
C ALA A 223 3.85 -19.63 2.91
N PHE A 224 2.73 -19.83 3.62
CA PHE A 224 2.34 -18.92 4.71
C PHE A 224 3.37 -18.92 5.84
N THR A 225 3.94 -20.07 6.21
CA THR A 225 5.03 -20.11 7.19
C THR A 225 6.24 -19.31 6.72
N VAL A 226 6.64 -19.43 5.45
CA VAL A 226 7.72 -18.63 4.87
C VAL A 226 7.38 -17.14 4.87
N VAL A 227 6.14 -16.76 4.56
CA VAL A 227 5.68 -15.37 4.64
C VAL A 227 5.78 -14.83 6.08
N VAL A 228 5.35 -15.61 7.09
CA VAL A 228 5.47 -15.20 8.49
C VAL A 228 6.93 -15.01 8.90
N ILE A 229 7.81 -15.94 8.53
CA ILE A 229 9.25 -15.83 8.78
C ILE A 229 9.84 -14.60 8.08
N TYR A 230 9.43 -14.36 6.83
CA TYR A 230 9.85 -13.21 6.05
C TYR A 230 9.44 -11.89 6.73
N LEU A 231 8.18 -11.75 7.13
CA LEU A 231 7.69 -10.56 7.83
C LEU A 231 8.36 -10.38 9.20
N ALA A 232 8.64 -11.45 9.94
CA ALA A 232 9.39 -11.38 11.18
C ALA A 232 10.83 -10.91 10.95
N GLY A 233 11.48 -11.38 9.89
CA GLY A 233 12.80 -10.90 9.47
C GLY A 233 12.78 -9.42 9.12
N LEU A 234 11.79 -8.96 8.34
CA LEU A 234 11.60 -7.54 8.06
C LEU A 234 11.39 -6.73 9.34
N LEU A 235 10.69 -7.26 10.34
CA LEU A 235 10.41 -6.54 11.58
C LEU A 235 11.69 -6.30 12.38
N ILE A 236 12.57 -7.30 12.43
CA ILE A 236 13.90 -7.15 13.04
C ILE A 236 14.70 -6.08 12.31
N VAL A 237 14.75 -6.15 10.98
CA VAL A 237 15.51 -5.18 10.16
C VAL A 237 14.93 -3.77 10.27
N HIS A 238 13.61 -3.62 10.27
CA HIS A 238 12.92 -2.35 10.51
C HIS A 238 13.25 -1.79 11.89
N SER A 239 13.27 -2.61 12.94
CA SER A 239 13.61 -2.14 14.29
C SER A 239 15.03 -1.58 14.37
N LEU A 240 15.97 -2.15 13.61
CA LEU A 240 17.32 -1.64 13.49
C LEU A 240 17.36 -0.33 12.70
N ALA A 241 16.61 -0.25 11.60
CA ALA A 241 16.48 0.95 10.79
C ALA A 241 15.89 2.11 11.57
N LEU A 242 14.82 1.87 12.33
CA LEU A 242 14.13 2.89 13.12
C LEU A 242 15.05 3.45 14.22
N ARG A 243 15.72 2.58 15.00
CA ARG A 243 16.68 3.02 16.03
C ARG A 243 17.78 3.90 15.45
N ARG A 244 18.28 3.54 14.26
CA ARG A 244 19.32 4.32 13.58
C ARG A 244 18.76 5.62 13.01
N ALA A 245 17.55 5.62 12.46
CA ALA A 245 16.87 6.82 12.01
C ALA A 245 16.62 7.80 13.16
N GLU A 246 16.22 7.31 14.34
CA GLU A 246 16.06 8.11 15.56
C GLU A 246 17.38 8.73 16.02
N PHE A 247 18.48 7.96 16.00
CA PHE A 247 19.81 8.48 16.34
C PHE A 247 20.25 9.60 15.37
N GLU A 248 20.12 9.37 14.06
CA GLU A 248 20.46 10.35 13.04
C GLU A 248 19.56 11.58 13.12
N ALA A 249 18.27 11.38 13.40
CA ALA A 249 17.31 12.46 13.61
C ALA A 249 17.67 13.34 14.81
N ALA A 250 18.08 12.74 15.94
CA ALA A 250 18.54 13.49 17.09
C ALA A 250 19.80 14.31 16.78
N ARG A 251 20.73 13.77 15.97
CA ARG A 251 21.90 14.52 15.53
C ARG A 251 21.52 15.71 14.66
N ILE A 252 20.70 15.50 13.63
CA ILE A 252 20.21 16.55 12.72
C ILE A 252 19.47 17.64 13.50
N ALA A 253 18.58 17.25 14.41
CA ALA A 253 17.82 18.19 15.23
C ALA A 253 18.74 19.03 16.14
N ASN A 254 19.71 18.41 16.81
CA ASN A 254 20.69 19.12 17.64
C ASN A 254 21.57 20.09 16.83
N GLU A 255 22.05 19.68 15.64
CA GLU A 255 22.83 20.53 14.74
C GLU A 255 22.06 21.78 14.30
N ASN A 256 20.74 21.68 14.16
CA ASN A 256 19.86 22.78 13.75
C ASN A 256 19.20 23.52 14.93
N SER A 257 19.47 23.11 16.18
CA SER A 257 18.77 23.60 17.38
C SER A 257 17.25 23.47 17.28
N GLU A 258 16.78 22.28 16.88
CA GLU A 258 15.38 21.91 16.72
C GLU A 258 15.02 20.72 17.63
N HIS A 259 13.73 20.52 17.92
CA HIS A 259 13.21 19.36 18.66
C HIS A 259 12.53 18.35 17.74
N VAL A 260 12.78 17.06 17.99
CA VAL A 260 12.16 15.99 17.23
C VAL A 260 10.69 15.83 17.64
N ILE A 261 9.76 15.97 16.68
CA ILE A 261 8.32 15.66 16.87
C ILE A 261 8.05 14.19 16.56
N GLN A 262 8.48 13.75 15.38
CA GLN A 262 8.30 12.36 14.96
C GLN A 262 9.34 11.94 13.93
N VAL A 263 9.61 10.64 13.89
CA VAL A 263 10.52 9.99 12.93
C VAL A 263 9.82 8.77 12.35
N ALA A 264 10.03 8.52 11.07
CA ALA A 264 9.66 7.27 10.42
C ALA A 264 10.81 6.72 9.58
N ALA A 265 10.92 5.39 9.53
CA ALA A 265 11.78 4.67 8.62
C ALA A 265 10.91 3.78 7.73
N MET A 266 10.82 4.11 6.45
CA MET A 266 9.92 3.46 5.50
C MET A 266 10.68 2.52 4.56
N PRO A 267 10.11 1.34 4.25
CA PRO A 267 10.77 0.34 3.43
C PRO A 267 10.84 0.82 1.99
N THR A 268 11.87 0.38 1.28
CA THR A 268 11.98 0.58 -0.16
C THR A 268 11.66 -0.69 -0.94
N LEU A 269 11.43 -0.56 -2.24
CA LEU A 269 11.05 -1.69 -3.09
C LEU A 269 12.13 -2.77 -3.08
N ALA A 270 11.75 -3.95 -2.58
CA ALA A 270 12.56 -5.17 -2.61
C ALA A 270 13.98 -5.04 -2.05
N ASN A 271 14.24 -4.07 -1.16
CA ASN A 271 15.51 -3.89 -0.50
C ASN A 271 15.32 -3.67 1.01
N PRO A 272 15.43 -4.71 1.84
CA PRO A 272 15.25 -4.57 3.28
C PRO A 272 16.38 -3.79 3.96
N LEU A 273 17.48 -3.48 3.25
CA LEU A 273 18.66 -2.85 3.81
C LEU A 273 18.75 -1.35 3.50
N HIS A 274 17.83 -0.83 2.69
CA HIS A 274 17.77 0.58 2.33
C HIS A 274 16.40 1.14 2.70
N TRP A 275 16.43 2.24 3.44
CA TRP A 275 15.25 2.83 4.06
C TRP A 275 15.19 4.31 3.72
N VAL A 276 13.98 4.79 3.49
CA VAL A 276 13.70 6.21 3.35
C VAL A 276 13.19 6.70 4.69
N CYS A 277 13.86 7.69 5.26
CA CYS A 277 13.52 8.24 6.55
C CYS A 277 12.97 9.66 6.41
N VAL A 278 11.99 9.96 7.25
CA VAL A 278 11.46 11.31 7.40
C VAL A 278 11.52 11.68 8.87
N LEU A 279 12.08 12.85 9.16
CA LEU A 279 12.10 13.49 10.46
C LEU A 279 11.22 14.74 10.37
N GLU A 280 10.30 14.91 11.31
CA GLU A 280 9.59 16.16 11.52
C GLU A 280 10.04 16.81 12.82
N THR A 281 10.35 18.11 12.75
CA THR A 281 10.65 18.97 13.89
C THR A 281 9.60 20.08 14.00
N GLU A 282 9.67 20.91 15.03
CA GLU A 282 8.80 22.08 15.17
C GLU A 282 9.05 23.16 14.11
N ARG A 283 10.23 23.16 13.45
CA ARG A 283 10.59 24.17 12.44
C ARG A 283 10.65 23.65 11.01
N ALA A 284 10.91 22.36 10.81
CA ALA A 284 11.15 21.80 9.48
C ALA A 284 10.74 20.32 9.39
N ALA A 285 10.76 19.80 8.16
CA ALA A 285 10.75 18.39 7.88
C ALA A 285 11.99 18.02 7.06
N TYR A 286 12.56 16.86 7.34
CA TYR A 286 13.76 16.37 6.69
C TYR A 286 13.45 15.04 6.04
N ARG A 287 13.94 14.86 4.82
CA ARG A 287 13.91 13.59 4.11
C ARG A 287 15.35 13.14 3.89
N PHE A 288 15.66 11.89 4.21
CA PHE A 288 16.97 11.33 3.97
C PHE A 288 16.90 9.82 3.73
N GLU A 289 17.97 9.27 3.18
CA GLU A 289 18.10 7.84 2.92
C GLU A 289 19.11 7.20 3.86
N LEU A 290 18.81 5.96 4.27
CA LEU A 290 19.57 5.20 5.23
C LEU A 290 19.87 3.79 4.72
N GLY A 291 21.16 3.49 4.53
CA GLY A 291 21.64 2.13 4.28
C GLY A 291 22.07 1.45 5.57
N LEU A 292 21.57 0.24 5.85
CA LEU A 292 21.94 -0.54 7.04
C LEU A 292 23.31 -1.22 6.91
N LEU A 293 23.75 -1.51 5.68
CA LEU A 293 25.08 -2.04 5.40
C LEU A 293 25.93 -0.94 4.75
N GLY A 294 27.14 -0.72 5.27
CA GLY A 294 28.10 0.23 4.69
C GLY A 294 29.02 0.89 5.72
N ARG A 295 30.18 1.37 5.25
CA ARG A 295 31.14 2.14 6.07
C ARG A 295 30.71 3.59 6.28
N SER A 296 30.01 4.19 5.32
CA SER A 296 29.44 5.53 5.50
C SER A 296 28.23 5.42 6.41
N ARG A 297 28.39 5.90 7.65
CA ARG A 297 27.32 5.90 8.65
C ARG A 297 26.34 7.05 8.45
N SER A 298 26.74 8.08 7.70
CA SER A 298 25.98 9.30 7.48
C SER A 298 24.81 9.10 6.51
N PRO A 299 23.69 9.81 6.72
CA PRO A 299 22.55 9.79 5.82
C PRO A 299 22.93 10.37 4.46
N SER A 300 22.37 9.79 3.38
CA SER A 300 22.49 10.32 2.02
C SER A 300 21.22 11.08 1.63
N ASN A 301 21.32 11.96 0.63
CA ASN A 301 20.19 12.74 0.11
C ASN A 301 19.39 13.47 1.21
N LEU A 302 20.09 14.05 2.20
CA LEU A 302 19.45 14.84 3.25
C LEU A 302 18.93 16.15 2.65
N VAL A 303 17.60 16.31 2.64
CA VAL A 303 16.91 17.51 2.18
C VAL A 303 16.06 18.06 3.32
N ARG A 304 16.16 19.38 3.55
CA ARG A 304 15.41 20.10 4.59
C ARG A 304 14.31 20.96 3.95
N TYR A 305 13.12 20.90 4.54
CA TYR A 305 11.92 21.65 4.16
C TYR A 305 11.45 22.47 5.34
N GLU A 306 11.60 23.80 5.29
CA GLU A 306 11.12 24.67 6.36
C GLU A 306 9.59 24.70 6.40
N LYS A 307 9.03 24.67 7.61
CA LYS A 307 7.61 24.90 7.82
C LYS A 307 7.32 26.39 7.59
N PRO A 308 6.32 26.75 6.78
CA PRO A 308 5.98 28.14 6.55
C PRO A 308 5.53 28.81 7.86
N ASP A 309 6.03 30.02 8.10
CA ASP A 309 5.62 30.84 9.24
C ASP A 309 4.13 31.22 9.08
N PRO A 310 3.25 30.84 10.03
CA PRO A 310 1.82 31.14 9.96
C PRO A 310 1.52 32.64 9.82
N SER A 311 2.41 33.51 10.31
CA SER A 311 2.26 34.97 10.22
C SER A 311 2.64 35.54 8.84
N ARG A 312 3.39 34.79 8.01
CA ARG A 312 3.98 35.30 6.76
C ARG A 312 3.33 34.77 5.48
N SER A 313 2.39 33.82 5.55
CA SER A 313 1.76 33.29 4.33
C SER A 313 0.25 33.06 4.46
N PRO A 314 -0.58 34.12 4.38
CA PRO A 314 -2.04 33.98 4.28
C PRO A 314 -2.46 33.10 3.09
N ALA A 315 -1.64 33.05 2.02
CA ALA A 315 -1.85 32.17 0.88
C ALA A 315 -1.84 30.69 1.28
N VAL A 316 -0.97 30.25 2.18
CA VAL A 316 -0.95 28.86 2.66
C VAL A 316 -2.21 28.52 3.45
N ALA A 317 -2.65 29.44 4.32
CA ALA A 317 -3.88 29.25 5.10
C ALA A 317 -5.12 29.19 4.21
N GLU A 318 -5.17 29.98 3.14
CA GLU A 318 -6.22 29.94 2.14
C GLU A 318 -6.17 28.65 1.31
N ALA A 319 -4.99 28.29 0.79
CA ALA A 319 -4.81 27.06 0.03
C ALA A 319 -5.18 25.81 0.83
N ALA A 320 -4.96 25.82 2.15
CA ALA A 320 -5.33 24.72 3.04
C ALA A 320 -6.86 24.53 3.16
N ARG A 321 -7.68 25.57 2.88
CA ARG A 321 -9.15 25.50 2.89
C ARG A 321 -9.74 24.92 1.60
N ASP A 322 -8.95 24.77 0.53
CA ASP A 322 -9.38 24.06 -0.68
C ASP A 322 -9.81 22.63 -0.31
N SER A 323 -10.91 22.16 -0.90
CA SER A 323 -11.46 20.83 -0.60
C SER A 323 -10.47 19.70 -0.89
N ARG A 324 -9.65 19.85 -1.93
CA ARG A 324 -8.59 18.90 -2.30
C ARG A 324 -7.46 18.93 -1.28
N SER A 325 -7.08 20.12 -0.80
CA SER A 325 -6.09 20.28 0.25
C SER A 325 -6.53 19.65 1.55
N THR A 326 -7.80 19.82 1.93
CA THR A 326 -8.35 19.20 3.14
C THR A 326 -8.29 17.67 3.06
N ILE A 327 -8.66 17.09 1.91
CA ILE A 327 -8.57 15.64 1.68
C ILE A 327 -7.11 15.18 1.70
N PHE A 328 -6.23 15.91 1.02
CA PHE A 328 -4.79 15.61 0.97
C PHE A 328 -4.16 15.62 2.38
N LEU A 329 -4.39 16.69 3.14
CA LEU A 329 -3.87 16.86 4.51
C LEU A 329 -4.46 15.83 5.48
N GLY A 330 -5.69 15.38 5.25
CA GLY A 330 -6.29 14.27 6.01
C GLY A 330 -5.65 12.90 5.72
N PHE A 331 -4.97 12.74 4.59
CA PHE A 331 -4.20 11.55 4.22
C PHE A 331 -2.70 11.66 4.56
N ALA A 332 -2.15 12.86 4.43
CA ALA A 332 -0.72 13.10 4.51
C ALA A 332 -0.18 12.90 5.92
N ARG A 333 0.89 12.10 6.05
CA ARG A 333 1.56 11.88 7.34
C ARG A 333 2.66 12.91 7.60
N PHE A 334 3.39 13.27 6.55
CA PHE A 334 4.48 14.26 6.59
C PHE A 334 4.27 15.31 5.50
N PRO A 335 3.23 16.16 5.62
CA PRO A 335 2.97 17.20 4.63
C PRO A 335 4.06 18.29 4.70
N VAL A 336 4.58 18.67 3.54
CA VAL A 336 5.42 19.85 3.34
C VAL A 336 4.77 20.80 2.35
N VAL A 337 5.08 22.08 2.50
CA VAL A 337 4.54 23.14 1.67
C VAL A 337 5.69 23.95 1.08
N ARG A 338 5.58 24.27 -0.21
CA ARG A 338 6.45 25.24 -0.89
C ARG A 338 5.57 26.31 -1.51
N VAL A 339 5.92 27.57 -1.28
CA VAL A 339 5.25 28.73 -1.88
C VAL A 339 6.13 29.23 -3.03
N LEU A 340 5.55 29.43 -4.20
CA LEU A 340 6.22 30.01 -5.37
C LEU A 340 5.51 31.30 -5.78
N GLY A 341 6.27 32.36 -6.06
CA GLY A 341 5.74 33.67 -6.42
C GLY A 341 5.23 34.46 -5.21
N GLU A 342 6.08 34.64 -4.19
CA GLU A 342 5.77 35.44 -2.99
C GLU A 342 5.58 36.93 -3.30
N ASP A 343 6.12 37.40 -4.42
CA ASP A 343 6.08 38.80 -4.88
C ASP A 343 4.66 39.26 -5.32
N CYS A 344 3.70 38.33 -5.34
CA CYS A 344 2.26 38.55 -5.50
C CYS A 344 1.82 39.48 -6.65
N ALA A 345 2.41 39.31 -7.85
CA ALA A 345 2.02 40.12 -9.02
C ALA A 345 0.63 39.76 -9.58
N THR A 346 0.22 38.47 -9.54
CA THR A 346 -1.09 38.02 -10.02
C THR A 346 -1.63 36.82 -9.22
N GLN A 347 -0.84 35.76 -9.08
CA GLN A 347 -1.18 34.56 -8.32
C GLN A 347 0.06 34.00 -7.60
N THR A 348 -0.16 33.46 -6.40
CA THR A 348 0.84 32.71 -5.64
C THR A 348 0.51 31.23 -5.73
N LEU A 349 1.49 30.39 -6.06
CA LEU A 349 1.28 28.94 -6.16
C LEU A 349 1.73 28.26 -4.87
N VAL A 350 0.79 27.61 -4.18
CA VAL A 350 1.05 26.81 -2.98
C VAL A 350 1.13 25.33 -3.37
N GLN A 351 2.30 24.73 -3.16
CA GLN A 351 2.57 23.33 -3.49
C GLN A 351 2.63 22.49 -2.22
N PHE A 352 1.69 21.58 -2.06
CA PHE A 352 1.70 20.56 -1.02
C PHE A 352 2.33 19.28 -1.55
N ALA A 353 3.12 18.59 -0.72
CA ALA A 353 3.60 17.24 -1.00
C ALA A 353 3.72 16.43 0.29
N ASP A 354 3.55 15.10 0.19
CA ASP A 354 3.81 14.20 1.30
C ASP A 354 5.18 13.57 1.13
N LEU A 355 6.09 13.87 2.06
CA LEU A 355 7.48 13.41 2.02
C LEU A 355 7.62 11.89 2.08
N ARG A 356 6.56 11.11 2.35
CA ARG A 356 6.60 9.66 2.17
C ARG A 356 6.86 9.26 0.71
N TYR A 357 6.29 9.99 -0.23
CA TYR A 357 6.20 9.57 -1.63
C TYR A 357 6.90 10.52 -2.59
N THR A 358 6.90 11.82 -2.28
CA THR A 358 7.33 12.84 -3.23
C THR A 358 7.71 14.16 -2.57
N GLU A 359 8.26 15.06 -3.36
CA GLU A 359 8.74 16.38 -2.95
C GLU A 359 7.95 17.49 -3.66
N PRO A 360 7.83 18.70 -3.08
CA PRO A 360 7.15 19.83 -3.72
C PRO A 360 7.70 20.15 -5.11
N GLY A 361 6.79 20.47 -6.04
CA GLY A 361 7.14 20.73 -7.44
C GLY A 361 7.19 19.48 -8.33
N SER A 362 6.90 18.29 -7.78
CA SER A 362 6.74 17.06 -8.55
C SER A 362 5.28 16.73 -8.83
N ASP A 363 4.96 16.34 -10.06
CA ASP A 363 3.61 15.92 -10.46
C ASP A 363 3.34 14.42 -10.20
N ARG A 364 3.63 13.93 -8.97
CA ARG A 364 3.35 12.54 -8.58
C ARG A 364 1.90 12.32 -8.14
N GLY A 365 0.94 12.57 -9.03
CA GLY A 365 -0.44 12.10 -8.89
C GLY A 365 -1.19 12.69 -7.68
N THR A 366 -1.61 11.84 -6.73
CA THR A 366 -2.36 12.23 -5.51
C THR A 366 -1.46 12.54 -4.30
N PHE A 367 -0.15 12.41 -4.45
CA PHE A 367 0.82 12.64 -3.36
C PHE A 367 1.39 14.07 -3.32
N ALA A 368 1.00 14.89 -4.30
CA ALA A 368 1.27 16.31 -4.35
C ALA A 368 0.03 17.05 -4.87
N LEU A 369 -0.11 18.32 -4.49
CA LEU A 369 -1.20 19.20 -4.89
C LEU A 369 -0.66 20.61 -5.07
N ASN A 370 -0.93 21.18 -6.24
CA ASN A 370 -0.64 22.58 -6.52
C ASN A 370 -1.96 23.37 -6.44
N VAL A 371 -2.01 24.38 -5.57
CA VAL A 371 -3.16 25.26 -5.37
C VAL A 371 -2.76 26.69 -5.72
N PRO A 372 -3.26 27.27 -6.82
CA PRO A 372 -3.10 28.68 -7.08
C PRO A 372 -3.98 29.47 -6.10
N VAL A 373 -3.43 30.53 -5.51
CA VAL A 373 -4.13 31.46 -4.62
C VAL A 373 -4.02 32.85 -5.22
N GLU A 374 -5.16 33.54 -5.30
CA GLU A 374 -5.21 34.91 -5.80
C GLU A 374 -4.62 35.90 -4.79
N CYS A 375 -3.88 36.88 -5.31
CA CYS A 375 -3.30 37.92 -4.48
C CYS A 375 -4.38 38.86 -3.90
N PRO A 376 -4.24 39.34 -2.65
CA PRO A 376 -5.23 40.21 -2.01
C PRO A 376 -5.59 41.47 -2.83
N LEU A 377 -4.62 42.08 -3.51
CA LEU A 377 -4.83 43.27 -4.35
C LEU A 377 -5.72 42.98 -5.56
N GLN A 378 -5.51 41.83 -6.22
CA GLN A 378 -6.31 41.43 -7.37
C GLN A 378 -7.71 40.97 -6.97
N ARG A 379 -7.82 40.34 -5.79
CA ARG A 379 -9.11 39.98 -5.20
C ARG A 379 -9.98 41.22 -4.96
N ALA A 380 -9.41 42.30 -4.44
CA ALA A 380 -10.11 43.57 -4.21
C ALA A 380 -10.65 44.17 -5.53
N MET A 381 -9.84 44.17 -6.59
CA MET A 381 -10.27 44.65 -7.91
C MET A 381 -11.40 43.79 -8.51
N ASN A 382 -11.33 42.46 -8.37
CA ASN A 382 -12.38 41.57 -8.87
C ASN A 382 -13.70 41.68 -8.08
N THR A 383 -13.64 41.99 -6.78
CA THR A 383 -14.85 42.22 -5.98
C THR A 383 -15.50 43.57 -6.28
N ASP A 384 -14.72 44.59 -6.63
CA ASP A 384 -15.24 45.92 -7.02
C ASP A 384 -15.88 45.92 -8.42
N GLU A 385 -15.51 45.01 -9.32
CA GLU A 385 -16.18 44.83 -10.63
C GLU A 385 -17.51 44.05 -10.55
N GLN A 386 -17.80 43.38 -9.42
CA GLN A 386 -19.02 42.60 -9.22
C GLN A 386 -20.13 43.35 -8.45
N HIS A 387 -19.87 44.59 -8.02
CA HIS A 387 -20.82 45.51 -7.41
C HIS A 387 -21.04 46.73 -8.30
#